data_AF-A0AAV3RM65-F1
#
_entry.id   AF-A0AAV3RM65-F1
#
_cell.length_a   1.000
_cell.length_b   1.000
_cell.length_c   1.000
_cell.angle_alpha   90.00
_cell.angle_beta   90.00
_cell.angle_gamma   90.00
#
_symmetry.space_group_name_H-M   'P 1'
#
loop_
_entity.id
_entity.type
_entity.pdbx_description
1 polymer ?
#
loop_
_entity_poly.entity_id
_entity_poly.type
_entity_poly.pdbx_seq_one_letter_code
_entity_poly.pdbx_strand_id
1 'polypeptide(L)'
;MSSSVSIPREPEMVMKQRDGSVLGKKTIIKSDHFPGCQNKRLLPHIEGAPNYRKADAMPVHGVAIPTTDGIRNVLDLMIGTQGDGQQTRILWINLREEPVVYINGRPFVLRDVEKPFSNVEYTVRPFKNIFFRL
;
A
#
# COMPACT_ATOMS: atom_id res chain seq x y z
N MET A 1 -29.63 18.19 17.77
CA MET A 1 -28.48 17.39 17.29
C MET A 1 -27.50 18.35 16.64
N SER A 2 -26.41 18.70 17.34
CA SER A 2 -25.41 19.64 16.83
C SER A 2 -24.47 18.91 15.88
N SER A 3 -24.53 19.25 14.60
CA SER A 3 -23.58 18.81 13.59
C SER A 3 -22.22 19.48 13.86
N SER A 4 -21.24 18.71 14.30
CA SER A 4 -19.86 19.18 14.45
C SER A 4 -19.26 19.50 13.09
N VAL A 5 -19.31 20.78 12.70
CA VAL A 5 -18.60 21.30 11.53
C VAL A 5 -17.10 21.20 11.84
N SER A 6 -16.39 20.33 11.12
CA SER A 6 -14.93 20.25 11.19
C SER A 6 -14.36 21.52 10.58
N ILE A 7 -13.94 22.48 11.41
CA ILE A 7 -13.20 23.64 10.96
C ILE A 7 -11.89 23.12 10.32
N PRO A 8 -11.59 23.45 9.05
CA PRO A 8 -10.29 23.14 8.47
C PRO A 8 -9.24 23.89 9.29
N ARG A 9 -8.44 23.17 10.06
CA ARG A 9 -7.29 23.77 10.75
C ARG A 9 -6.29 24.20 9.69
N GLU A 10 -5.72 25.39 9.83
CA GLU A 10 -4.62 25.84 8.95
C GLU A 10 -3.54 24.75 8.85
N PRO A 11 -3.01 24.45 7.65
CA PRO A 11 -2.05 23.37 7.43
C PRO A 11 -0.87 23.39 8.41
N GLU A 12 -0.40 24.59 8.75
CA GLU A 12 0.70 24.82 9.69
C GLU A 12 0.38 24.37 11.11
N MET A 13 -0.85 24.58 11.57
CA MET A 13 -1.30 24.12 12.89
C MET A 13 -1.39 22.59 12.93
N VAL A 14 -1.90 21.97 11.87
CA VAL A 14 -1.93 20.50 11.74
C VAL A 14 -0.51 19.93 11.75
N MET A 15 0.41 20.55 11.01
CA MET A 15 1.81 20.12 10.97
C MET A 15 2.53 20.25 12.31
N LYS A 16 2.17 21.24 13.14
CA LYS A 16 2.75 21.42 14.49
C LYS A 16 2.18 20.46 15.53
N GLN A 17 0.89 20.12 15.42
CA GLN A 17 0.18 19.30 16.41
C GLN A 17 0.18 17.80 16.11
N ARG A 18 0.42 17.40 14.86
CA ARG A 18 0.45 15.98 14.50
C ARG A 18 1.59 15.26 15.21
N ASP A 19 1.27 14.08 15.72
CA ASP A 19 2.25 13.11 16.17
C ASP A 19 2.38 12.01 15.09
N GLY A 20 3.58 11.44 14.93
CA GLY A 20 3.86 10.40 13.94
C GLY A 20 5.02 10.70 12.99
N SER A 21 5.72 9.65 12.59
CA SER A 21 6.98 9.70 11.84
C SER A 21 6.83 9.71 10.32
N VAL A 22 5.62 9.45 9.80
CA VAL A 22 5.39 9.21 8.37
C VAL A 22 5.29 10.52 7.58
N LEU A 23 4.34 11.40 7.90
CA LEU A 23 4.10 12.62 7.13
C LEU A 23 5.02 13.77 7.55
N GLY A 24 6.30 13.76 7.16
CA GLY A 24 7.27 14.82 7.49
C GLY A 24 6.90 16.24 6.99
N LYS A 25 7.58 17.28 7.52
CA LYS A 25 7.54 18.63 6.92
C LYS A 25 7.97 18.52 5.45
N LYS A 26 7.37 19.33 4.57
CA LYS A 26 7.63 19.34 3.11
C LYS A 26 7.35 18.01 2.39
N THR A 27 6.56 17.10 2.98
CA THR A 27 6.11 15.89 2.28
C THR A 27 4.65 16.02 1.85
N ILE A 28 4.34 15.41 0.72
CA ILE A 28 2.97 15.26 0.21
C ILE A 28 2.63 13.78 0.08
N ILE A 29 1.32 13.50 0.08
CA ILE A 29 0.77 12.18 -0.19
C ILE A 29 0.42 12.12 -1.68
N LYS A 30 0.96 11.13 -2.39
CA LYS A 30 0.65 10.88 -3.79
C LYS A 30 -0.06 9.53 -3.93
N SER A 31 -1.14 9.50 -4.71
CA SER A 31 -1.80 8.24 -5.08
C SER A 31 -0.79 7.33 -5.76
N ASP A 32 -0.64 6.14 -5.20
CA ASP A 32 0.33 5.17 -5.70
C ASP A 32 -0.31 4.21 -6.71
N HIS A 33 -1.60 3.94 -6.53
CA HIS A 33 -2.39 3.28 -7.55
C HIS A 33 -2.55 4.22 -8.74
N PHE A 34 -2.01 3.80 -9.89
CA PHE A 34 -2.22 4.47 -11.18
C PHE A 34 -3.24 3.70 -12.04
N PRO A 35 -4.48 4.19 -12.19
CA PRO A 35 -5.44 3.60 -13.11
C PRO A 35 -4.89 3.61 -14.54
N GLY A 36 -4.83 2.45 -15.20
CA GLY A 36 -4.35 2.32 -16.58
C GLY A 36 -2.96 1.70 -16.74
N CYS A 37 -2.15 1.60 -15.69
CA CYS A 37 -0.86 0.86 -15.72
C CYS A 37 -1.03 -0.68 -15.59
N GLN A 38 -2.20 -1.19 -15.96
CA GLN A 38 -2.53 -2.60 -15.88
C GLN A 38 -2.28 -3.27 -17.22
N ASN A 39 -1.49 -4.34 -17.21
CA ASN A 39 -1.34 -5.22 -18.36
C ASN A 39 -2.55 -6.16 -18.42
N LYS A 40 -3.54 -5.78 -19.23
CA LYS A 40 -4.79 -6.53 -19.44
C LYS A 40 -4.61 -7.92 -20.08
N ARG A 41 -3.39 -8.28 -20.49
CA ARG A 41 -3.07 -9.61 -21.03
C ARG A 41 -2.68 -10.61 -19.94
N LEU A 42 -2.43 -10.16 -18.71
CA LEU A 42 -2.08 -11.04 -17.61
C LEU A 42 -3.34 -11.66 -17.02
N LEU A 43 -3.31 -12.99 -16.86
CA LEU A 43 -4.35 -13.75 -16.18
C LEU A 43 -3.72 -14.50 -14.99
N PRO A 44 -4.45 -14.67 -13.88
CA PRO A 44 -5.81 -14.18 -13.63
C PRO A 44 -5.86 -12.66 -13.33
N HIS A 45 -7.01 -12.05 -13.59
CA HIS A 45 -7.31 -10.69 -13.11
C HIS A 45 -7.88 -10.78 -11.69
N ILE A 46 -7.25 -10.09 -10.74
CA ILE A 46 -7.73 -9.99 -9.36
C ILE A 46 -8.12 -8.55 -9.10
N GLU A 47 -9.37 -8.34 -8.68
CA GLU A 47 -9.89 -7.00 -8.39
C GLU A 47 -9.05 -6.32 -7.30
N GLY A 48 -8.64 -5.08 -7.55
CA GLY A 48 -7.80 -4.32 -6.62
C GLY A 48 -6.34 -4.78 -6.51
N ALA A 49 -5.92 -5.81 -7.25
CA ALA A 49 -4.58 -6.41 -7.23
C ALA A 49 -3.99 -6.47 -8.66
N PRO A 50 -3.54 -5.32 -9.19
CA PRO A 50 -3.14 -5.20 -10.58
C PRO A 50 -1.89 -6.02 -10.92
N ASN A 51 -1.79 -6.50 -12.16
CA ASN A 51 -0.63 -7.22 -12.67
C ASN A 51 -0.21 -8.45 -11.83
N TYR A 52 -1.18 -9.13 -11.20
CA TYR A 52 -0.94 -10.37 -10.49
C TYR A 52 -0.28 -11.43 -11.39
N ARG A 53 0.68 -12.17 -10.83
CA ARG A 53 1.41 -13.28 -11.46
C ARG A 53 1.77 -14.33 -10.44
N LYS A 54 1.87 -15.57 -10.88
CA LYS A 54 2.43 -16.69 -10.13
C LYS A 54 3.64 -17.24 -10.91
N ALA A 55 4.72 -17.58 -10.21
CA ALA A 55 5.82 -18.32 -10.80
C ALA A 55 5.42 -19.79 -10.97
N ASP A 56 5.63 -20.38 -12.15
CA ASP A 56 5.08 -21.71 -12.47
C ASP A 56 5.57 -22.81 -11.52
N ALA A 57 6.88 -22.82 -11.23
CA ALA A 57 7.53 -23.88 -10.46
C ALA A 57 7.70 -23.57 -8.97
N MET A 58 7.19 -22.44 -8.46
CA MET A 58 7.44 -21.98 -7.10
C MET A 58 6.17 -21.41 -6.45
N PRO A 59 6.02 -21.50 -5.11
CA PRO A 59 4.94 -20.83 -4.38
C PRO A 59 5.21 -19.32 -4.23
N VAL A 60 5.63 -18.68 -5.32
CA VAL A 60 5.99 -17.26 -5.37
C VAL A 60 4.97 -16.54 -6.24
N HIS A 61 4.36 -15.52 -5.66
CA HIS A 61 3.34 -14.71 -6.28
C HIS A 61 3.82 -13.26 -6.28
N GLY A 62 3.47 -12.51 -7.31
CA GLY A 62 3.80 -11.10 -7.47
C GLY A 62 2.59 -10.30 -7.91
N VAL A 63 2.50 -9.05 -7.47
CA VAL A 63 1.43 -8.12 -7.82
C VAL A 63 2.00 -6.71 -7.84
N ALA A 64 1.47 -5.83 -8.69
CA ALA A 64 1.70 -4.39 -8.55
C ALA A 64 0.94 -3.86 -7.32
N ILE A 65 1.15 -2.60 -6.93
CA ILE A 65 0.60 -2.10 -5.66
C ILE A 65 -0.92 -2.35 -5.55
N PRO A 66 -1.37 -3.16 -4.57
CA PRO A 66 -2.77 -3.47 -4.44
C PRO A 66 -3.49 -2.46 -3.53
N THR A 67 -4.81 -2.48 -3.60
CA THR A 67 -5.69 -1.94 -2.55
C THR A 67 -5.77 -2.92 -1.37
N THR A 68 -6.32 -2.50 -0.23
CA THR A 68 -6.55 -3.43 0.89
C THR A 68 -7.44 -4.60 0.49
N ASP A 69 -8.47 -4.37 -0.31
CA ASP A 69 -9.35 -5.42 -0.80
C ASP A 69 -8.63 -6.31 -1.82
N GLY A 70 -7.76 -5.73 -2.64
CA GLY A 70 -6.87 -6.49 -3.52
C GLY A 70 -5.95 -7.45 -2.76
N ILE A 71 -5.40 -7.02 -1.61
CA ILE A 71 -4.61 -7.93 -0.76
C ILE A 71 -5.48 -9.09 -0.29
N ARG A 72 -6.69 -8.82 0.23
CA ARG A 72 -7.63 -9.87 0.68
C ARG A 72 -7.95 -10.85 -0.44
N ASN A 73 -8.31 -10.35 -1.62
CA ASN A 73 -8.63 -11.17 -2.78
C ASN A 73 -7.46 -12.07 -3.20
N VAL A 74 -6.22 -11.59 -3.10
CA VAL A 74 -5.02 -12.40 -3.36
C VAL A 74 -4.86 -13.49 -2.29
N LEU A 75 -5.06 -13.16 -1.01
CA LEU A 75 -4.97 -14.12 0.08
C LEU A 75 -6.05 -15.21 -0.05
N ASP A 76 -7.30 -14.84 -0.35
CA ASP A 76 -8.41 -15.77 -0.54
C ASP A 76 -8.14 -16.72 -1.71
N LEU A 77 -7.60 -16.21 -2.82
CA LEU A 77 -7.16 -17.04 -3.95
C LEU A 77 -6.08 -18.04 -3.50
N MET A 78 -5.07 -17.60 -2.76
CA MET A 78 -3.97 -18.47 -2.32
C MET A 78 -4.44 -19.54 -1.33
N ILE A 79 -5.32 -19.18 -0.39
CA ILE A 79 -5.88 -20.13 0.59
C ILE A 79 -6.82 -21.12 -0.10
N GLY A 80 -7.70 -20.65 -1.00
CA GLY A 80 -8.65 -21.49 -1.72
C GLY A 80 -8.00 -22.48 -2.70
N THR A 81 -6.74 -22.26 -3.09
CA THR A 81 -5.97 -23.24 -3.88
C THR A 81 -5.38 -24.39 -3.06
N GLN A 82 -5.36 -24.27 -1.73
CA GLN A 82 -4.91 -25.34 -0.85
C GLN A 82 -6.10 -26.25 -0.49
N GLY A 83 -5.87 -27.56 -0.49
CA GLY A 83 -6.92 -28.54 -0.16
C GLY A 83 -7.49 -28.34 1.25
N ASP A 84 -8.74 -28.75 1.43
CA ASP A 84 -9.49 -28.55 2.68
C ASP A 84 -8.72 -29.09 3.89
N GLY A 85 -8.54 -28.24 4.92
CA GLY A 85 -7.82 -28.58 6.16
C GLY A 85 -6.31 -28.30 6.21
N GLN A 86 -5.66 -27.81 5.13
CA GLN A 86 -4.25 -27.41 5.20
C GLN A 86 -4.05 -25.97 5.71
N GLN A 87 -3.25 -25.84 6.77
CA GLN A 87 -2.82 -24.54 7.27
C GLN A 87 -1.86 -23.88 6.28
N THR A 88 -2.30 -22.79 5.65
CA THR A 88 -1.49 -22.02 4.70
C THR A 88 -0.74 -20.92 5.42
N ARG A 89 0.60 -20.91 5.32
CA ARG A 89 1.44 -19.80 5.80
C ARG A 89 1.78 -18.89 4.63
N ILE A 90 1.39 -17.63 4.73
CA ILE A 90 1.65 -16.61 3.70
C ILE A 90 2.58 -15.55 4.27
N LEU A 91 3.64 -15.24 3.52
CA LEU A 91 4.53 -14.13 3.81
C LEU A 91 4.33 -13.04 2.75
N TRP A 92 3.80 -11.90 3.18
CA TRP A 92 3.62 -10.74 2.32
C TRP A 92 4.80 -9.78 2.50
N ILE A 93 5.61 -9.63 1.45
CA ILE A 93 6.81 -8.76 1.47
C ILE A 93 6.57 -7.59 0.53
N ASN A 94 6.72 -6.38 1.05
CA ASN A 94 6.80 -5.17 0.23
C ASN A 94 8.29 -4.88 -0.06
N LEU A 95 8.65 -4.82 -1.34
CA LEU A 95 10.04 -4.58 -1.79
C LEU A 95 10.37 -3.11 -2.01
N ARG A 96 9.45 -2.20 -1.66
CA ARG A 96 9.68 -0.76 -1.80
C ARG A 96 10.53 -0.23 -0.66
N GLU A 97 11.49 0.60 -1.02
CA GLU A 97 12.30 1.36 -0.06
C GLU A 97 11.43 2.37 0.72
N GLU A 98 10.52 3.03 0.02
CA GLU A 98 9.59 4.01 0.58
C GLU A 98 8.36 3.34 1.22
N PRO A 99 7.84 3.90 2.34
CA PRO A 99 6.66 3.36 2.99
C PRO A 99 5.42 3.56 2.11
N VAL A 100 4.57 2.53 2.09
CA VAL A 100 3.22 2.62 1.52
C VAL A 100 2.23 2.83 2.65
N VAL A 101 1.36 3.83 2.50
CA VAL A 101 0.31 4.16 3.44
C VAL A 101 -1.04 3.87 2.81
N TYR A 102 -1.93 3.19 3.54
CA TYR A 102 -3.30 2.98 3.10
C TYR A 102 -4.23 4.00 3.77
N ILE A 103 -4.99 4.72 2.95
CA ILE A 103 -6.03 5.66 3.41
C ILE A 103 -7.33 5.24 2.74
N ASN A 104 -8.33 4.89 3.55
CA ASN A 104 -9.62 4.35 3.09
C ASN A 104 -9.44 3.21 2.06
N GLY A 105 -8.51 2.29 2.34
CA GLY A 105 -8.22 1.12 1.52
C GLY A 105 -7.40 1.37 0.25
N ARG A 106 -7.09 2.62 -0.09
CA ARG A 106 -6.28 2.98 -1.26
C ARG A 106 -4.81 3.21 -0.89
N PRO A 107 -3.85 2.74 -1.71
CA PRO A 107 -2.43 2.90 -1.43
C PRO A 107 -1.91 4.28 -1.86
N PHE A 108 -1.05 4.85 -1.02
CA PHE A 108 -0.38 6.12 -1.22
C PHE A 108 1.10 6.03 -0.83
N VAL A 109 1.88 6.96 -1.37
CA VAL A 109 3.29 7.14 -1.02
C VAL A 109 3.59 8.57 -0.63
N LEU A 110 4.69 8.71 0.11
CA LEU A 110 5.26 10.01 0.43
C LEU A 110 6.15 10.49 -0.72
N ARG A 111 6.03 11.78 -1.01
CA ARG A 111 6.89 12.48 -1.97
C ARG A 111 7.35 13.80 -1.37
N ASP A 112 8.53 14.24 -1.77
CA ASP A 112 8.97 15.61 -1.50
C ASP A 112 8.08 16.58 -2.30
N VAL A 113 7.61 17.64 -1.66
CA VAL A 113 6.77 18.65 -2.30
C VAL A 113 7.49 19.38 -3.44
N GLU A 114 8.81 19.57 -3.34
CA GLU A 114 9.63 20.24 -4.35
C GLU A 114 9.99 19.29 -5.50
N LYS A 115 9.98 17.96 -5.26
CA LYS A 115 10.30 16.91 -6.26
C LYS A 115 9.27 15.77 -6.26
N PRO A 116 8.01 16.04 -6.62
CA PRO A 116 6.88 15.11 -6.42
C PRO A 116 6.92 13.85 -7.30
N PHE A 117 7.78 13.83 -8.32
CA PHE A 117 7.97 12.70 -9.24
C PHE A 117 9.23 11.89 -8.94
N SER A 118 10.10 12.36 -8.05
CA SER A 118 11.28 11.63 -7.61
C SER A 118 10.91 10.71 -6.44
N ASN A 119 11.53 9.54 -6.38
CA ASN A 119 11.43 8.69 -5.20
C ASN A 119 12.12 9.39 -4.02
N VAL A 120 11.58 9.19 -2.83
CA VAL A 120 12.19 9.72 -1.61
C VAL A 120 13.16 8.65 -1.10
N GLU A 121 14.45 8.89 -1.24
CA GLU A 121 15.48 8.04 -0.65
C GLU A 121 15.55 8.32 0.86
N TYR A 122 15.27 7.32 1.68
CA TYR A 122 15.39 7.43 3.13
C TYR A 122 16.68 6.77 3.57
N THR A 123 17.82 7.38 3.24
CA THR A 123 19.14 6.75 3.41
C THR A 123 19.61 6.59 4.87
N VAL A 124 18.83 7.00 5.89
CA VAL A 124 19.37 7.11 7.26
C VAL A 124 18.42 6.75 8.41
N ARG A 125 17.25 6.15 8.17
CA ARG A 125 16.45 5.57 9.27
C ARG A 125 15.88 4.23 8.84
N PRO A 126 16.26 3.11 9.47
CA PRO A 126 15.58 1.85 9.21
C PRO A 126 14.11 2.04 9.58
N PHE A 127 13.22 1.97 8.58
CA PHE A 127 11.83 1.69 8.87
C PHE A 127 11.83 0.33 9.56
N LYS A 128 11.56 0.32 10.87
CA LYS A 128 11.24 -0.93 11.56
C LYS A 128 10.10 -1.56 10.78
N ASN A 129 10.34 -2.73 10.20
CA ASN A 129 9.37 -3.49 9.42
C ASN A 129 7.98 -3.38 10.07
N ILE A 130 7.11 -2.53 9.51
CA ILE A 130 5.72 -2.46 9.93
C ILE A 130 5.06 -3.64 9.23
N PHE A 131 5.17 -4.80 9.85
CA PHE A 131 4.33 -5.94 9.53
C PHE A 131 2.91 -5.56 9.91
N PHE A 132 2.10 -5.18 8.92
CA PHE A 132 0.66 -5.23 9.09
C PHE A 132 0.28 -6.71 9.09
N ARG A 133 0.05 -7.26 10.28
CA ARG A 133 -0.71 -8.50 10.41
C ARG A 133 -2.15 -8.15 10.02
N LEU A 134 -2.53 -8.49 8.80
CA LEU A 134 -3.94 -8.54 8.39
C LEU A 134 -4.63 -9.71 9.09
#